data_AF-A0A6A6DXP2-F1
#
_entry.id   AF-A0A6A6DXP2-F1
#
_cell.length_a   1.000
_cell.length_b   1.000
_cell.length_c   1.000
_cell.angle_alpha   90.00
_cell.angle_beta   90.00
_cell.angle_gamma   90.00
#
_symmetry.space_group_name_H-M   'P 1'
#
loop_
_entity.id
_entity.type
_entity.pdbx_description
1 polymer ?
#
loop_
_entity_poly.entity_id
_entity_poly.type
_entity_poly.pdbx_seq_one_letter_code
_entity_poly.pdbx_strand_id
1 'polypeptide(L)'
;MTPLSLRPLSLLHRSQTVLSLSHLTRIPTCRYASTNPPPSEPPTLPWKTPHSITAWPPEPLIPPPKEGEILLERRPNRDLPPLPPFIPKQIIRTFPIFVAVMAVSIFAFFNYQKQESSVVTSTLYALRTNPAVRQELGDEIYFASKYPWIKGEINQVHGRIDVRFWVKGTRRQGEVRLRCRRRGRGGYFVTQEWSLTLEDGRVLQLYDPEGNAVDPFRDPYPDA
;
A
#
# COMPACT_ATOMS: atom_id res chain seq x y z
N MET A 1 -1.69 -12.51 64.23
CA MET A 1 -0.41 -11.97 64.71
C MET A 1 0.62 -12.13 63.61
N THR A 2 1.00 -10.98 63.02
CA THR A 2 2.30 -10.62 62.40
C THR A 2 2.92 -11.46 61.26
N PRO A 3 3.67 -10.81 60.35
CA PRO A 3 3.39 -10.90 58.92
C PRO A 3 4.56 -11.48 58.10
N LEU A 4 4.27 -12.08 56.95
CA LEU A 4 5.30 -12.44 55.97
C LEU A 4 5.54 -11.28 55.00
N SER A 5 6.47 -10.42 55.43
CA SER A 5 7.59 -9.86 54.67
C SER A 5 7.41 -9.72 53.14
N LEU A 6 6.97 -8.55 52.71
CA LEU A 6 7.30 -7.99 51.40
C LEU A 6 8.69 -7.36 51.47
N ARG A 7 9.63 -7.81 50.63
CA ARG A 7 10.80 -7.02 50.27
C ARG A 7 11.10 -7.10 48.77
N PRO A 8 11.71 -6.03 48.23
CA PRO A 8 11.51 -5.56 46.87
C PRO A 8 12.77 -5.80 46.02
N LEU A 9 12.78 -5.18 44.84
CA LEU A 9 13.89 -5.01 43.90
C LEU A 9 13.93 -6.08 42.81
N SER A 10 13.60 -5.68 41.59
CA SER A 10 14.67 -5.33 40.66
C SER A 10 14.13 -4.80 39.33
N LEU A 11 14.66 -3.64 38.95
CA LEU A 11 15.03 -3.26 37.59
C LEU A 11 13.88 -3.02 36.60
N LEU A 12 13.28 -1.83 36.72
CA LEU A 12 12.83 -1.09 35.54
C LEU A 12 14.06 -0.79 34.66
N HIS A 13 14.42 -1.72 33.79
CA HIS A 13 15.32 -1.45 32.69
C HIS A 13 14.53 -0.69 31.63
N ARG A 14 14.38 0.62 31.86
CA ARG A 14 13.86 1.56 30.87
C ARG A 14 14.95 1.72 29.81
N SER A 15 14.93 0.85 28.80
CA SER A 15 15.69 1.03 27.57
C SER A 15 15.21 2.31 26.89
N GLN A 16 15.88 3.41 27.17
CA GLN A 16 15.79 4.61 26.35
C GLN A 16 16.48 4.27 25.02
N THR A 17 15.71 3.90 24.02
CA THR A 17 16.18 3.90 22.63
C THR A 17 16.37 5.35 22.21
N VAL A 18 17.59 5.85 22.41
CA VAL A 18 18.06 7.08 21.77
C VAL A 18 18.08 6.79 20.27
N LEU A 19 17.02 7.19 19.57
CA LEU A 19 17.00 7.23 18.11
C LEU A 19 18.03 8.28 17.67
N SER A 20 19.24 7.80 17.34
CA SER A 20 20.27 8.58 16.68
C SER A 20 19.76 8.97 15.29
N LEU A 21 19.15 10.16 15.18
CA LEU A 21 18.87 10.86 13.92
C LEU A 21 20.18 11.43 13.35
N SER A 22 21.15 10.56 13.14
CA SER A 22 22.37 10.86 12.41
C SER A 22 22.22 10.24 11.03
N HIS A 23 22.21 11.09 10.00
CA HIS A 23 22.15 10.84 8.55
C HIS A 23 20.90 11.37 7.85
N LEU A 24 20.66 12.69 8.00
CA LEU A 24 20.19 13.48 6.87
C LEU A 24 21.36 13.62 5.88
N THR A 25 21.53 12.64 5.00
CA THR A 25 22.32 12.83 3.79
C THR A 25 21.60 13.85 2.92
N ARG A 26 22.07 15.11 2.99
CA ARG A 26 21.77 16.14 1.99
C ARG A 26 22.21 15.58 0.64
N ILE A 27 21.25 15.13 -0.16
CA ILE A 27 21.48 14.83 -1.57
C ILE A 27 21.85 16.18 -2.22
N PRO A 28 23.05 16.35 -2.79
CA PRO A 28 23.37 17.56 -3.52
C PRO A 28 22.44 17.62 -4.74
N THR A 29 21.70 18.72 -4.89
CA THR A 29 20.98 18.99 -6.13
C THR A 29 22.01 19.08 -7.25
N CYS A 30 22.00 18.12 -8.20
CA CYS A 30 22.70 18.26 -9.46
C CYS A 30 22.17 19.51 -10.18
N ARG A 31 22.90 20.63 -10.06
CA ARG A 31 22.73 21.76 -10.96
C ARG A 31 23.16 21.28 -12.34
N TYR A 32 22.21 21.18 -13.25
CA TYR A 32 22.48 21.02 -14.67
C TYR A 32 23.29 22.24 -15.11
N ALA A 33 24.59 22.04 -15.39
CA ALA A 33 25.44 23.08 -15.96
C ALA A 33 24.97 23.32 -17.40
N SER A 34 24.16 24.36 -17.59
CA SER A 34 23.74 24.82 -18.91
C SER A 34 24.97 25.30 -19.67
N THR A 35 25.42 24.52 -20.66
CA THR A 35 26.49 24.89 -21.60
C THR A 35 25.98 25.84 -22.68
N ASN A 36 25.29 26.92 -22.28
CA ASN A 36 25.03 28.03 -23.19
C ASN A 36 26.19 29.02 -23.03
N PRO A 37 26.86 29.43 -24.12
CA PRO A 37 27.87 30.48 -24.03
C PRO A 37 27.23 31.76 -23.51
N PRO A 38 27.91 32.52 -22.63
CA PRO A 38 27.38 33.79 -22.15
C PRO A 38 27.25 34.77 -23.32
N PRO A 39 26.15 35.54 -23.42
CA PRO A 39 26.10 36.64 -24.35
C PRO A 39 27.19 37.64 -23.97
N SER A 40 27.91 38.16 -24.97
CA SER A 40 28.93 39.19 -24.81
C SER A 40 28.30 40.47 -24.28
N GLU A 41 28.39 40.70 -22.97
CA GLU A 41 28.06 41.98 -22.35
C GLU A 41 29.23 42.97 -22.50
N PRO A 42 28.99 44.23 -22.92
CA PRO A 42 30.02 45.26 -22.92
C PRO A 42 30.36 45.72 -21.49
N PRO A 43 31.55 46.30 -21.26
CA PRO A 43 32.03 46.63 -19.91
C PRO A 43 31.14 47.67 -19.22
N THR A 44 30.47 47.26 -18.14
CA THR A 44 29.73 48.15 -17.24
C THR A 44 30.70 49.00 -16.41
N LEU A 45 30.81 50.28 -16.74
CA LEU A 45 31.27 51.30 -15.80
C LEU A 45 30.23 51.42 -14.67
N PRO A 46 30.65 51.42 -13.39
CA PRO A 46 29.79 51.04 -12.27
C PRO A 46 28.71 52.06 -11.86
N TRP A 47 28.55 53.19 -12.53
CA TRP A 47 27.54 54.19 -12.15
C TRP A 47 26.94 55.02 -13.29
N LYS A 48 27.18 54.66 -14.56
CA LYS A 48 26.50 55.28 -15.72
C LYS A 48 26.15 54.20 -16.74
N THR A 49 24.85 53.95 -16.92
CA THR A 49 24.34 53.08 -17.99
C THR A 49 24.25 53.86 -19.32
N PRO A 50 24.59 53.24 -20.47
CA PRO A 50 24.58 53.87 -21.80
C PRO A 50 23.19 54.09 -22.41
N HIS A 51 22.12 54.06 -21.61
CA HIS A 51 20.77 54.41 -22.07
C HIS A 51 20.27 55.77 -21.57
N SER A 52 21.11 56.51 -20.84
CA SER A 52 20.66 57.69 -20.08
C SER A 52 20.74 59.04 -20.80
N ILE A 53 21.24 59.13 -22.04
CA ILE A 53 21.36 60.44 -22.74
C ILE A 53 20.59 60.52 -24.06
N THR A 54 20.24 59.41 -24.71
CA THR A 54 19.53 59.45 -26.01
C THR A 54 18.05 59.05 -25.93
N ALA A 55 17.57 58.60 -24.77
CA ALA A 55 16.21 58.09 -24.59
C ALA A 55 15.40 58.95 -23.61
N TRP A 56 15.39 60.27 -23.77
CA TRP A 56 14.33 61.13 -23.21
C TRP A 56 13.87 62.15 -24.28
N PRO A 57 12.58 62.54 -24.33
CA PRO A 57 11.60 62.40 -23.25
C PRO A 57 11.20 60.94 -23.05
N PRO A 58 10.78 60.56 -21.83
CA PRO A 58 10.22 59.23 -21.69
C PRO A 58 8.99 59.27 -22.59
N GLU A 59 8.78 58.27 -23.42
CA GLU A 59 7.40 58.05 -23.81
C GLU A 59 6.65 57.82 -22.49
N PRO A 60 5.68 58.67 -22.13
CA PRO A 60 4.98 58.47 -20.88
C PRO A 60 4.40 57.06 -20.97
N LEU A 61 4.71 56.20 -20.00
CA LEU A 61 4.16 54.85 -19.87
C LEU A 61 2.61 54.84 -19.87
N ILE A 62 2.01 56.03 -19.86
CA ILE A 62 0.59 56.30 -19.90
C ILE A 62 0.37 57.23 -21.12
N PRO A 63 -0.29 56.76 -22.19
CA PRO A 63 -0.64 57.65 -23.30
C PRO A 63 -1.59 58.75 -22.81
N PRO A 64 -1.60 59.93 -23.46
CA PRO A 64 -2.53 60.99 -23.12
C PRO A 64 -3.99 60.51 -23.23
N PRO A 65 -4.87 60.94 -22.33
CA PRO A 65 -6.27 60.52 -22.31
C PRO A 65 -6.99 60.97 -23.59
N LYS A 66 -7.82 60.08 -24.14
CA LYS A 66 -8.66 60.37 -25.32
C LYS A 66 -9.96 61.06 -24.90
N GLU A 67 -10.54 61.84 -25.81
CA GLU A 67 -11.82 62.52 -25.56
C GLU A 67 -12.92 61.51 -25.20
N GLY A 68 -13.58 61.71 -24.05
CA GLY A 68 -14.58 60.79 -23.49
C GLY A 68 -14.07 59.77 -22.47
N GLU A 69 -12.76 59.74 -22.17
CA GLU A 69 -12.21 58.87 -21.13
C GLU A 69 -12.32 59.48 -19.72
N ILE A 70 -12.73 58.67 -18.74
CA ILE A 70 -12.90 59.09 -17.35
C ILE A 70 -11.54 59.22 -16.68
N LEU A 71 -11.10 60.46 -16.43
CA LEU A 71 -9.77 60.80 -15.88
C LEU A 71 -9.54 60.37 -14.41
N LEU A 72 -10.63 60.02 -13.71
CA LEU A 72 -10.61 59.68 -12.28
C LEU A 72 -10.49 58.17 -12.03
N GLU A 73 -10.49 57.35 -13.08
CA GLU A 73 -10.38 55.90 -12.96
C GLU A 73 -8.91 55.45 -13.04
N ARG A 74 -8.42 54.79 -12.00
CA ARG A 74 -7.05 54.25 -11.97
C ARG A 74 -6.96 53.01 -12.86
N ARG A 75 -6.59 53.18 -14.12
CA ARG A 75 -6.34 52.04 -15.02
C ARG A 75 -5.14 51.22 -14.54
N PRO A 76 -5.25 49.88 -14.47
CA PRO A 76 -4.10 49.01 -14.21
C PRO A 76 -3.22 48.92 -15.46
N ASN A 77 -2.46 49.98 -15.76
CA ASN A 77 -1.56 50.06 -16.92
C ASN A 77 -0.24 49.28 -16.73
N ARG A 78 -0.18 48.36 -15.76
CA ARG A 78 0.99 47.52 -15.48
C ARG A 78 0.53 46.10 -15.23
N ASP A 79 0.98 45.19 -16.08
CA ASP A 79 0.77 43.77 -15.88
C ASP A 79 1.36 43.34 -14.53
N LEU A 80 0.57 42.59 -13.76
CA LEU A 80 1.05 42.02 -12.50
C LEU A 80 2.19 41.05 -12.79
N PRO A 81 3.18 40.92 -11.88
CA PRO A 81 4.20 39.90 -12.04
C PRO A 81 3.52 38.53 -12.16
N PRO A 82 3.98 37.65 -13.07
CA PRO A 82 3.36 36.35 -13.25
C PRO A 82 3.45 35.58 -11.93
N LEU A 83 2.28 35.15 -11.42
CA LEU A 83 2.24 34.33 -10.22
C LEU A 83 2.97 33.02 -10.50
N PRO A 84 3.84 32.56 -9.59
CA PRO A 84 4.38 31.21 -9.72
C PRO A 84 3.20 30.22 -9.75
N PRO A 85 3.32 29.13 -10.50
CA PRO A 85 2.25 28.13 -10.56
C PRO A 85 1.93 27.63 -9.14
N PHE A 86 0.64 27.50 -8.82
CA PHE A 86 0.17 27.05 -7.50
C PHE A 86 0.80 25.72 -7.05
N ILE A 87 1.10 24.84 -8.01
CA ILE A 87 1.74 23.55 -7.75
C ILE A 87 3.14 23.58 -8.39
N PRO A 88 4.21 23.37 -7.61
CA PRO A 88 5.56 23.32 -8.15
C PRO A 88 5.73 22.12 -9.10
N LYS A 89 6.49 22.32 -10.19
CA LYS A 89 6.74 21.29 -11.22
C LYS A 89 7.35 19.99 -10.66
N GLN A 90 8.07 20.07 -9.54
CA GLN A 90 8.63 18.90 -8.86
C GLN A 90 7.53 17.98 -8.31
N ILE A 91 6.50 18.54 -7.67
CA ILE A 91 5.39 17.76 -7.11
C ILE A 91 4.62 17.08 -8.23
N ILE A 92 4.36 17.77 -9.35
CA ILE A 92 3.66 17.18 -10.50
C ILE A 92 4.44 15.97 -11.05
N ARG A 93 5.78 16.03 -11.06
CA ARG A 93 6.64 14.94 -11.52
C ARG A 93 6.71 13.77 -10.52
N THR A 94 6.73 14.04 -9.22
CA THR A 94 6.85 12.99 -8.19
C THR A 94 5.50 12.40 -7.74
N PHE A 95 4.41 13.12 -7.94
CA PHE A 95 3.05 12.68 -7.60
C PHE A 95 2.65 11.31 -8.19
N PRO A 96 2.86 11.02 -9.50
CA PRO A 96 2.49 9.71 -10.04
C PRO A 96 3.30 8.58 -9.38
N ILE A 97 4.57 8.82 -9.07
CA ILE A 97 5.43 7.85 -8.36
C ILE A 97 4.88 7.60 -6.95
N PHE A 98 4.52 8.66 -6.24
CA PHE A 98 3.89 8.55 -4.92
C PHE A 98 2.59 7.75 -4.96
N VAL A 99 1.69 8.06 -5.90
CA VAL A 99 0.43 7.33 -6.07
C VAL A 99 0.69 5.86 -6.41
N ALA A 100 1.67 5.56 -7.26
CA ALA A 100 2.04 4.19 -7.59
C ALA A 100 2.55 3.41 -6.36
N VAL A 101 3.45 4.01 -5.58
CA VAL A 101 3.96 3.39 -4.34
C VAL A 101 2.83 3.17 -3.33
N MET A 102 1.94 4.15 -3.17
CA MET A 102 0.77 4.04 -2.30
C MET A 102 -0.18 2.92 -2.75
N ALA A 103 -0.48 2.84 -4.04
CA ALA A 103 -1.36 1.81 -4.59
C ALA A 103 -0.77 0.39 -4.38
N VAL A 104 0.53 0.21 -4.64
CA VAL A 104 1.22 -1.06 -4.39
C VAL A 104 1.19 -1.42 -2.91
N SER A 105 1.41 -0.44 -2.02
CA SER A 105 1.38 -0.65 -0.58
C SER A 105 -0.01 -1.08 -0.09
N ILE A 106 -1.06 -0.40 -0.58
CA ILE A 106 -2.46 -0.72 -0.27
C ILE A 106 -2.82 -2.13 -0.77
N PHE A 107 -2.38 -2.48 -1.97
CA PHE A 107 -2.62 -3.80 -2.55
C PHE A 107 -1.96 -4.92 -1.73
N ALA A 108 -0.71 -4.72 -1.30
CA ALA A 108 -0.01 -5.64 -0.42
C ALA A 108 -0.73 -5.77 0.93
N PHE A 109 -1.20 -4.65 1.49
CA PHE A 109 -1.93 -4.64 2.75
C PHE A 109 -3.24 -5.43 2.70
N PHE A 110 -4.04 -5.28 1.63
CA PHE A 110 -5.25 -6.09 1.47
C PHE A 110 -4.95 -7.58 1.33
N ASN A 111 -3.87 -7.95 0.64
CA ASN A 111 -3.48 -9.37 0.56
C ASN A 111 -3.07 -9.89 1.94
N TYR A 112 -2.32 -9.12 2.72
CA TYR A 112 -1.95 -9.47 4.10
C TYR A 112 -3.18 -9.69 4.99
N GLN A 113 -4.16 -8.78 4.95
CA GLN A 113 -5.41 -8.95 5.70
C GLN A 113 -6.17 -10.23 5.33
N LYS A 114 -6.16 -10.62 4.05
CA LYS A 114 -6.77 -11.89 3.62
C LYS A 114 -6.02 -13.09 4.20
N GLN A 115 -4.69 -13.04 4.27
CA GLN A 115 -3.85 -14.12 4.82
C GLN A 115 -4.10 -14.37 6.30
N GLU A 116 -4.26 -13.30 7.08
CA GLU A 116 -4.53 -13.38 8.52
C GLU A 116 -5.99 -13.70 8.84
N SER A 117 -6.86 -13.86 7.82
CA SER A 117 -8.26 -14.16 8.05
C SER A 117 -8.46 -15.56 8.66
N SER A 118 -9.41 -15.66 9.60
CA SER A 118 -9.76 -16.93 10.27
C SER A 118 -10.18 -18.04 9.29
N VAL A 119 -10.75 -17.68 8.14
CA VAL A 119 -11.12 -18.63 7.09
C VAL A 119 -9.89 -19.32 6.52
N VAL A 120 -8.82 -18.58 6.24
CA VAL A 120 -7.61 -19.14 5.62
C VAL A 120 -6.85 -20.02 6.62
N THR A 121 -6.70 -19.56 7.86
CA THR A 121 -6.01 -20.32 8.89
C THR A 121 -6.75 -21.61 9.27
N SER A 122 -8.07 -21.58 9.37
CA SER A 122 -8.90 -22.78 9.60
C SER A 122 -8.84 -23.75 8.43
N THR A 123 -8.89 -23.26 7.18
CA THR A 123 -8.74 -24.11 5.98
C THR A 123 -7.37 -24.79 5.99
N LEU A 124 -6.30 -24.05 6.31
CA LEU A 124 -4.96 -24.62 6.38
C LEU A 124 -4.85 -25.70 7.47
N TYR A 125 -5.48 -25.49 8.62
CA TYR A 125 -5.54 -26.48 9.68
C TYR A 125 -6.32 -27.74 9.28
N ALA A 126 -7.46 -27.58 8.58
CA ALA A 126 -8.23 -28.70 8.06
C ALA A 126 -7.42 -29.55 7.06
N LEU A 127 -6.56 -28.92 6.24
CA LEU A 127 -5.66 -29.64 5.35
C LEU A 127 -4.60 -30.44 6.12
N ARG A 128 -4.04 -29.84 7.18
CA ARG A 128 -3.00 -30.48 8.02
C ARG A 128 -3.52 -31.72 8.76
N THR A 129 -4.81 -31.76 9.07
CA THR A 129 -5.43 -32.86 9.81
C THR A 129 -5.98 -33.95 8.88
N ASN A 130 -6.23 -33.64 7.61
CA ASN A 130 -6.80 -34.59 6.66
C ASN A 130 -5.76 -35.66 6.21
N PRO A 131 -6.02 -36.96 6.43
CA PRO A 131 -5.08 -38.03 6.08
C PRO A 131 -4.87 -38.17 4.56
N ALA A 132 -5.90 -37.99 3.75
CA ALA A 132 -5.79 -38.08 2.29
C ALA A 132 -4.88 -36.99 1.73
N VAL A 133 -4.98 -35.77 2.28
CA VAL A 133 -4.10 -34.66 1.90
C VAL A 133 -2.65 -34.94 2.31
N ARG A 134 -2.43 -35.47 3.51
CA ARG A 134 -1.07 -35.81 4.00
C ARG A 134 -0.40 -36.91 3.19
N GLN A 135 -1.15 -37.89 2.69
CA GLN A 135 -0.59 -38.94 1.84
C GLN A 135 0.01 -38.35 0.54
N GLU A 136 -0.67 -37.37 -0.05
CA GLU A 136 -0.29 -36.75 -1.32
C GLU A 136 0.75 -35.60 -1.14
N LEU A 137 0.50 -34.65 -0.24
CA LEU A 137 1.38 -33.48 -0.04
C LEU A 137 2.55 -33.76 0.92
N GLY A 138 2.43 -34.77 1.77
CA GLY A 138 3.38 -35.11 2.83
C GLY A 138 3.04 -34.49 4.17
N ASP A 139 3.94 -34.68 5.13
CA ASP A 139 3.86 -34.08 6.46
C ASP A 139 4.26 -32.59 6.39
N GLU A 140 3.72 -31.77 7.30
CA GLU A 140 3.96 -30.31 7.39
C GLU A 140 3.47 -29.47 6.19
N ILE A 141 2.17 -29.11 6.21
CA ILE A 141 1.56 -28.27 5.17
C ILE A 141 1.67 -26.80 5.57
N TYR A 142 2.37 -26.00 4.77
CA TYR A 142 2.48 -24.55 4.90
C TYR A 142 1.97 -23.83 3.65
N PHE A 143 1.98 -22.50 3.67
CA PHE A 143 1.81 -21.72 2.45
C PHE A 143 3.00 -21.98 1.50
N ALA A 144 2.73 -22.00 0.20
CA ALA A 144 3.76 -22.29 -0.80
C ALA A 144 4.84 -21.20 -0.89
N SER A 145 4.51 -19.96 -0.54
CA SER A 145 5.43 -18.82 -0.55
C SER A 145 5.38 -18.05 0.78
N LYS A 146 6.44 -17.29 1.07
CA LYS A 146 6.52 -16.40 2.24
C LYS A 146 5.42 -15.33 2.24
N TYR A 147 5.02 -14.87 1.06
CA TYR A 147 3.93 -13.92 0.86
C TYR A 147 2.85 -14.57 -0.02
N PRO A 148 1.96 -15.38 0.56
CA PRO A 148 0.97 -16.14 -0.21
C PRO A 148 -0.03 -15.23 -0.92
N TRP A 149 -0.27 -15.45 -2.20
CA TRP A 149 -1.26 -14.67 -2.95
C TRP A 149 -2.65 -15.29 -2.77
N ILE A 150 -3.55 -14.62 -2.04
CA ILE A 150 -4.91 -15.14 -1.79
C ILE A 150 -5.87 -14.55 -2.80
N LYS A 151 -6.27 -15.39 -3.75
CA LYS A 151 -7.23 -15.02 -4.79
C LYS A 151 -8.66 -15.20 -4.25
N GLY A 152 -9.55 -14.33 -4.72
CA GLY A 152 -10.98 -14.40 -4.43
C GLY A 152 -11.46 -13.44 -3.35
N GLU A 153 -12.68 -13.69 -2.88
CA GLU A 153 -13.45 -12.82 -1.99
C GLU A 153 -13.63 -13.48 -0.62
N ILE A 154 -13.33 -12.72 0.44
CA ILE A 154 -13.64 -13.09 1.82
C ILE A 154 -14.60 -12.03 2.34
N ASN A 155 -15.89 -12.28 2.24
CA ASN A 155 -16.93 -11.35 2.68
C ASN A 155 -17.82 -12.03 3.71
N GLN A 156 -17.34 -11.99 4.96
CA GLN A 156 -18.03 -12.62 6.08
C GLN A 156 -19.38 -11.95 6.38
N VAL A 157 -19.48 -10.62 6.17
CA VAL A 157 -20.72 -9.85 6.38
C VAL A 157 -21.83 -10.33 5.46
N HIS A 158 -21.53 -10.45 4.16
CA HIS A 158 -22.48 -10.93 3.16
C HIS A 158 -22.54 -12.47 3.09
N GLY A 159 -21.74 -13.15 3.91
CA GLY A 159 -21.71 -14.61 4.00
C GLY A 159 -21.23 -15.29 2.71
N ARG A 160 -20.33 -14.65 1.96
CA ARG A 160 -19.76 -15.18 0.71
C ARG A 160 -18.26 -15.35 0.87
N ILE A 161 -17.79 -16.57 0.66
CA ILE A 161 -16.38 -16.92 0.74
C ILE A 161 -16.06 -17.74 -0.50
N ASP A 162 -15.14 -17.27 -1.34
CA ASP A 162 -14.51 -18.05 -2.41
C ASP A 162 -13.05 -17.67 -2.39
N VAL A 163 -12.21 -18.57 -1.87
CA VAL A 163 -10.77 -18.33 -1.70
C VAL A 163 -9.97 -19.41 -2.40
N ARG A 164 -8.85 -18.98 -2.99
CA ARG A 164 -7.84 -19.86 -3.56
C ARG A 164 -6.46 -19.42 -3.15
N PHE A 165 -5.65 -20.37 -2.69
CA PHE A 165 -4.27 -20.11 -2.31
C PHE A 165 -3.42 -21.38 -2.44
N TRP A 166 -2.12 -21.16 -2.62
CA TRP A 166 -1.17 -22.24 -2.81
C TRP A 166 -0.60 -22.71 -1.47
N VAL A 167 -0.57 -24.03 -1.29
CA VAL A 167 0.01 -24.71 -0.15
C VAL A 167 1.13 -25.64 -0.60
N LYS A 168 2.10 -25.84 0.27
CA LYS A 168 3.24 -26.73 0.05
C LYS A 168 3.39 -27.65 1.24
N GLY A 169 3.49 -28.95 0.97
CA GLY A 169 3.92 -29.95 1.93
C GLY A 169 5.36 -30.39 1.68
N THR A 170 5.79 -31.41 2.40
CA THR A 170 7.15 -31.99 2.25
C THR A 170 7.39 -32.58 0.85
N ARG A 171 6.38 -33.18 0.23
CA ARG A 171 6.50 -33.91 -1.06
C ARG A 171 6.15 -33.04 -2.25
N ARG A 172 5.00 -32.36 -2.20
CA ARG A 172 4.40 -31.63 -3.33
C ARG A 172 3.72 -30.34 -2.87
N GLN A 173 3.37 -29.50 -3.83
CA GLN A 173 2.52 -28.33 -3.62
C GLN A 173 1.21 -28.44 -4.41
N GLY A 174 0.24 -27.60 -4.06
CA GLY A 174 -1.06 -27.57 -4.71
C GLY A 174 -1.85 -26.30 -4.41
N GLU A 175 -2.83 -26.00 -5.24
CA GLU A 175 -3.78 -24.92 -5.05
C GLU A 175 -5.02 -25.44 -4.33
N VAL A 176 -5.32 -24.87 -3.18
CA VAL A 176 -6.52 -25.15 -2.41
C VAL A 176 -7.61 -24.20 -2.87
N ARG A 177 -8.82 -24.71 -3.04
CA ARG A 177 -10.02 -23.91 -3.25
C ARG A 177 -11.05 -24.22 -2.17
N LEU A 178 -11.55 -23.16 -1.53
CA LEU A 178 -12.67 -23.25 -0.60
C LEU A 178 -13.74 -22.25 -1.03
N ARG A 179 -14.97 -22.74 -1.18
CA ARG A 179 -16.15 -21.94 -1.46
C ARG A 179 -17.24 -22.24 -0.46
N CYS A 180 -17.65 -21.23 0.30
CA CYS A 180 -18.70 -21.33 1.29
C CYS A 180 -19.74 -20.21 1.12
N ARG A 181 -21.00 -20.52 1.40
CA ARG A 181 -22.09 -19.54 1.44
C ARG A 181 -22.94 -19.69 2.68
N ARG A 182 -23.30 -18.58 3.31
CA ARG A 182 -24.26 -18.55 4.42
C ARG A 182 -25.69 -18.67 3.89
N ARG A 183 -26.50 -19.56 4.48
CA ARG A 183 -27.94 -19.62 4.22
C ARG A 183 -28.67 -18.59 5.08
N GLY A 184 -29.16 -17.50 4.47
CA GLY A 184 -29.96 -16.48 5.14
C GLY A 184 -29.18 -15.53 6.07
N ARG A 185 -29.91 -14.64 6.76
CA ARG A 185 -29.36 -13.70 7.74
C ARG A 185 -29.21 -14.44 9.08
N GLY A 186 -27.97 -14.78 9.44
CA GLY A 186 -27.64 -15.46 10.71
C GLY A 186 -27.53 -16.99 10.64
N GLY A 187 -27.71 -17.61 9.47
CA GLY A 187 -27.52 -19.06 9.35
C GLY A 187 -26.06 -19.51 9.35
N TYR A 188 -25.84 -20.81 9.30
CA TYR A 188 -24.51 -21.40 9.19
C TYR A 188 -23.92 -21.27 7.78
N PHE A 189 -22.59 -21.32 7.69
CA PHE A 189 -21.89 -21.42 6.42
C PHE A 189 -22.00 -22.85 5.88
N VAL A 190 -22.49 -22.97 4.66
CA VAL A 190 -22.53 -24.23 3.92
C VAL A 190 -21.37 -24.25 2.94
N THR A 191 -20.50 -25.24 3.08
CA THR A 191 -19.42 -25.51 2.13
C THR A 191 -20.03 -25.99 0.83
N GLN A 192 -19.70 -25.33 -0.28
CA GLN A 192 -20.13 -25.71 -1.62
C GLN A 192 -19.04 -26.49 -2.34
N GLU A 193 -17.78 -26.09 -2.16
CA GLU A 193 -16.63 -26.69 -2.80
C GLU A 193 -15.46 -26.63 -1.83
N TRP A 194 -14.80 -27.77 -1.62
CA TRP A 194 -13.51 -27.85 -0.97
C TRP A 194 -12.67 -28.88 -1.72
N SER A 195 -11.65 -28.39 -2.40
CA SER A 195 -10.81 -29.19 -3.28
C SER A 195 -9.36 -28.75 -3.20
N LEU A 196 -8.47 -29.69 -3.50
CA LEU A 196 -7.03 -29.48 -3.58
C LEU A 196 -6.55 -29.94 -4.95
N THR A 197 -6.09 -28.99 -5.76
CA THR A 197 -5.53 -29.26 -7.08
C THR A 197 -4.01 -29.34 -6.95
N LEU A 198 -3.43 -30.51 -7.20
CA LEU A 198 -1.98 -30.69 -7.22
C LEU A 198 -1.36 -30.06 -8.46
N GLU A 199 -0.04 -29.84 -8.43
CA GLU A 199 0.71 -29.38 -9.62
C GLU A 199 0.56 -30.29 -10.84
N ASP A 200 0.37 -31.59 -10.61
CA ASP A 200 0.16 -32.59 -11.67
C ASP A 200 -1.22 -32.48 -12.35
N GLY A 201 -2.05 -31.54 -11.93
CA GLY A 201 -3.41 -31.33 -12.45
C GLY A 201 -4.47 -32.27 -11.85
N ARG A 202 -4.07 -33.20 -10.98
CA ARG A 202 -5.01 -34.04 -10.22
C ARG A 202 -5.76 -33.21 -9.19
N VAL A 203 -7.09 -33.36 -9.16
CA VAL A 203 -7.96 -32.67 -8.20
C VAL A 203 -8.43 -33.67 -7.17
N LEU A 204 -8.10 -33.40 -5.90
CA LEU A 204 -8.59 -34.15 -4.76
C LEU A 204 -9.81 -33.42 -4.19
N GLN A 205 -10.98 -34.06 -4.29
CA GLN A 205 -12.21 -33.56 -3.70
C GLN A 205 -12.20 -33.88 -2.19
N LEU A 206 -12.15 -32.85 -1.35
CA LEU A 206 -12.10 -33.00 0.11
C LEU A 206 -13.47 -32.85 0.76
N TYR A 207 -14.39 -32.18 0.08
CA TYR A 207 -15.78 -32.10 0.49
C TYR A 207 -16.60 -33.21 -0.16
N ASP A 208 -17.32 -33.94 0.68
CA ASP A 208 -18.31 -34.91 0.27
C ASP A 208 -19.72 -34.27 0.37
N PRO A 209 -20.42 -34.06 -0.77
CA PRO A 209 -21.76 -33.48 -0.76
C PRO A 209 -22.82 -34.39 -0.12
N GLU A 210 -22.56 -35.69 -0.01
CA GLU A 210 -23.49 -36.66 0.59
C GLU A 210 -23.33 -36.77 2.13
N GLY A 211 -22.33 -36.11 2.71
CA GLY A 211 -22.11 -36.09 4.15
C GLY A 211 -21.47 -37.38 4.71
N ASN A 212 -20.92 -38.25 3.87
CA ASN A 212 -20.15 -39.43 4.29
C ASN A 212 -18.70 -39.09 4.70
N ALA A 213 -18.31 -37.80 4.67
CA ALA A 213 -17.02 -37.36 5.17
C ALA A 213 -16.85 -37.79 6.64
N VAL A 214 -15.71 -38.42 6.94
CA VAL A 214 -15.31 -38.76 8.31
C VAL A 214 -15.25 -37.47 9.12
N ASP A 215 -16.27 -37.24 9.95
CA ASP A 215 -16.29 -36.12 10.89
C ASP A 215 -15.09 -36.29 11.85
N PRO A 216 -14.13 -35.35 11.87
CA PRO A 216 -13.01 -35.42 12.81
C PRO A 216 -13.44 -35.32 14.29
N PHE A 217 -14.71 -34.97 14.54
CA PHE A 217 -15.33 -34.94 15.86
C PHE A 217 -16.34 -36.09 16.10
N ARG A 218 -16.44 -37.07 15.18
CA ARG A 218 -17.20 -38.29 15.49
C ARG A 218 -16.50 -39.01 16.62
N ASP A 219 -17.20 -39.15 17.74
CA ASP A 219 -16.70 -39.90 18.88
C ASP A 219 -16.37 -41.34 18.45
N PRO A 220 -15.16 -41.86 18.75
CA PRO A 220 -14.79 -43.23 18.39
C PRO A 220 -15.57 -44.29 19.18
N TYR A 221 -16.33 -43.88 20.19
CA TYR A 221 -17.22 -44.74 20.98
C TYR A 221 -18.65 -44.20 20.90
N PRO A 222 -19.48 -44.72 19.97
CA PRO A 222 -20.89 -44.32 19.88
C PRO A 222 -21.76 -44.87 21.01
N ASP A 223 -21.27 -45.86 21.77
CA ASP A 223 -22.02 -46.55 22.81
C ASP A 223 -21.24 -46.54 24.15
N ALA A 224 -21.42 -45.49 24.95
CA ALA A 224 -21.09 -45.46 26.38
C ALA A 224 -22.23 -44.81 27.16
#